data_AF-A0A5J4YPL0-F1
#
_entry.id   AF-A0A5J4YPL0-F1
#
_cell.length_a   1.000
_cell.length_b   1.000
_cell.length_c   1.000
_cell.angle_alpha   90.00
_cell.angle_beta   90.00
_cell.angle_gamma   90.00
#
_symmetry.space_group_name_H-M   'P 1'
#
loop_
_entity.id
_entity.type
_entity.pdbx_description
1 polymer ?
#
loop_
_entity_poly.entity_id
_entity_poly.type
_entity_poly.pdbx_seq_one_letter_code
_entity_poly.pdbx_strand_id
1 'polypeptide(L)'
;MDLFFVEGDPILRMVCKHTESTLARYLQNKLAREVIAIFLREWVAYTSGLPESVEVVQGSEFVNMHFCSMINTMGSHVDCESNVAMVKDKSGSQDFSVAVVRRYREAATEADRPKTVYVTEIDGDADKWVRAKCGKLNGLQRRGLFEIMSDPKSGAIVLRSLWTLTEKKGCLEARLIILGHLDKDKKSSVSEAPKLRRNLTRKTVAKYAATNGHKLEVGDGCSAFSQYLWKRGRDIYVLPEAEWDGLGLRLLRKPLCGLADSAPYRSKTTLQALNDLGLEQSFCTRLFSLGENAGIVGIDVNDPLCCGDKNMRIL
;
A
#
# COMPACT_ATOMS: atom_id res chain seq x y z
N MET A 1 -11.16 18.46 -1.66
CA MET A 1 -10.29 19.43 -0.95
C MET A 1 -10.74 19.49 0.47
N ASP A 2 -9.81 19.67 1.38
CA ASP A 2 -10.04 19.67 2.81
C ASP A 2 -9.02 20.62 3.44
N LEU A 3 -9.42 21.34 4.48
CA LEU A 3 -8.56 22.32 5.15
C LEU A 3 -8.49 21.95 6.62
N PHE A 4 -7.28 21.68 7.08
CA PHE A 4 -7.03 21.30 8.46
C PHE A 4 -5.85 22.08 9.04
N PHE A 5 -5.68 22.02 10.36
CA PHE A 5 -4.68 22.81 11.08
C PHE A 5 -3.66 21.92 11.75
N VAL A 6 -2.39 22.31 11.68
CA VAL A 6 -1.29 21.72 12.45
C VAL A 6 -0.60 22.87 13.17
N GLU A 7 -0.56 22.82 14.50
CA GLU A 7 0.06 23.86 15.34
C GLU A 7 -0.47 25.29 15.10
N GLY A 8 -1.71 25.41 14.62
CA GLY A 8 -2.35 26.69 14.30
C GLY A 8 -2.19 27.13 12.84
N ASP A 9 -1.30 26.48 12.09
CA ASP A 9 -1.07 26.80 10.68
C ASP A 9 -2.04 26.06 9.76
N PRO A 10 -2.67 26.75 8.78
CA PRO A 10 -3.63 26.15 7.88
C PRO A 10 -2.93 25.31 6.79
N ILE A 11 -3.42 24.09 6.56
CA ILE A 11 -2.95 23.17 5.51
C ILE A 11 -4.09 22.85 4.56
N LEU A 12 -3.88 23.11 3.27
CA LEU A 12 -4.76 22.64 2.21
C LEU A 12 -4.40 21.20 1.84
N ARG A 13 -5.36 20.30 2.00
CA ARG A 13 -5.33 18.91 1.58
C ARG A 13 -6.18 18.70 0.33
N MET A 14 -5.62 18.06 -0.68
CA MET A 14 -6.32 17.69 -1.90
C MET A 14 -6.23 16.18 -2.06
N VAL A 15 -7.38 15.53 -2.26
CA VAL A 15 -7.47 14.07 -2.40
C VAL A 15 -8.18 13.77 -3.70
N CYS A 16 -7.57 12.96 -4.56
CA CYS A 16 -8.26 12.50 -5.78
C CYS A 16 -9.28 11.46 -5.36
N LYS A 17 -10.54 11.58 -5.77
CA LYS A 17 -11.55 10.57 -5.46
C LYS A 17 -11.22 9.20 -6.06
N HIS A 18 -10.82 9.17 -7.34
CA HIS A 18 -10.46 7.92 -8.03
C HIS A 18 -9.09 7.41 -7.62
N THR A 19 -8.15 8.33 -7.45
CA THR A 19 -6.75 7.97 -7.24
C THR A 19 -6.27 8.15 -5.81
N GLU A 20 -7.13 8.42 -4.83
CA GLU A 20 -6.86 8.68 -3.39
C GLU A 20 -5.54 9.42 -3.10
N SER A 21 -4.99 10.12 -4.09
CA SER A 21 -3.66 10.70 -4.03
C SER A 21 -3.84 11.96 -3.23
N THR A 22 -3.13 12.01 -2.12
CA THR A 22 -3.22 13.13 -1.19
C THR A 22 -2.03 14.03 -1.42
N LEU A 23 -2.31 15.29 -1.75
CA LEU A 23 -1.35 16.37 -1.70
C LEU A 23 -1.74 17.28 -0.54
N ALA A 24 -0.76 17.77 0.20
CA ALA A 24 -0.98 18.69 1.30
C ALA A 24 0.05 19.81 1.24
N ARG A 25 -0.38 21.05 1.49
CA ARG A 25 0.51 22.21 1.53
C ARG A 25 0.04 23.22 2.57
N TYR A 26 0.99 23.77 3.32
CA TYR A 26 0.73 24.93 4.16
C TYR A 26 0.26 26.10 3.30
N LEU A 27 -0.77 26.79 3.79
CA LEU A 27 -1.27 28.03 3.21
C LEU A 27 -0.69 29.20 3.97
N GLN A 28 -0.34 30.28 3.26
CA GLN A 28 0.02 31.54 3.90
C GLN A 28 -1.20 32.22 4.54
N ASN A 29 -2.37 32.04 3.93
CA ASN A 29 -3.65 32.54 4.42
C ASN A 29 -4.80 31.72 3.80
N LYS A 30 -6.01 31.91 4.32
CA LYS A 30 -7.22 31.20 3.90
C LYS A 30 -7.96 31.89 2.74
N LEU A 31 -7.32 32.81 2.01
CA LEU A 31 -8.02 33.48 0.91
C LEU A 31 -8.19 32.53 -0.28
N ALA A 32 -9.34 32.62 -0.95
CA ALA A 32 -9.65 31.82 -2.14
C ALA A 32 -8.52 31.85 -3.19
N ARG A 33 -7.90 33.02 -3.41
CA ARG A 33 -6.79 33.19 -4.35
C ARG A 33 -5.59 32.31 -4.01
N GLU A 34 -5.23 32.23 -2.73
CA GLU A 34 -4.09 31.42 -2.28
C GLU A 34 -4.40 29.92 -2.42
N VAL A 35 -5.60 29.51 -2.02
CA VAL A 35 -6.07 28.12 -2.17
C VAL A 35 -6.04 27.68 -3.64
N ILE A 36 -6.53 28.52 -4.56
CA ILE A 36 -6.50 28.24 -5.99
C ILE A 36 -5.07 28.18 -6.51
N ALA A 37 -4.20 29.10 -6.09
CA ALA A 37 -2.81 29.11 -6.51
C ALA A 37 -2.08 27.82 -6.08
N ILE A 38 -2.28 27.38 -4.83
CA ILE A 38 -1.77 26.10 -4.34
C ILE A 38 -2.40 24.93 -5.09
N PHE A 39 -3.71 24.96 -5.34
CA PHE A 39 -4.36 23.91 -6.13
C PHE A 39 -3.75 23.80 -7.53
N LEU A 40 -3.59 24.89 -8.26
CA LEU A 40 -3.00 24.86 -9.60
C LEU A 40 -1.54 24.39 -9.56
N ARG A 41 -0.76 24.90 -8.60
CA ARG A 41 0.67 24.57 -8.50
C ARG A 41 0.90 23.13 -8.08
N GLU A 42 0.20 22.67 -7.05
CA GLU A 42 0.45 21.35 -6.47
C GLU A 42 -0.39 20.28 -7.16
N TRP A 43 -1.67 20.53 -7.45
CA TRP A 43 -2.54 19.55 -8.10
C TRP A 43 -2.31 19.50 -9.61
N VAL A 44 -2.61 20.59 -10.32
CA VAL A 44 -2.68 20.57 -11.79
C VAL A 44 -1.32 20.28 -12.41
N ALA A 45 -0.25 20.88 -11.88
CA ALA A 45 1.11 20.58 -12.34
C ALA A 45 1.50 19.11 -12.10
N TYR A 46 1.03 18.50 -11.01
CA TYR A 46 1.35 17.13 -10.63
C TYR A 46 0.51 16.07 -11.36
N THR A 47 -0.80 16.33 -11.55
CA THR A 47 -1.71 15.42 -12.24
C THR A 47 -1.72 15.62 -13.76
N SER A 48 -1.03 16.65 -14.27
CA SER A 48 -1.01 17.04 -15.68
C SER A 48 -2.42 17.35 -16.24
N GLY A 49 -3.30 17.88 -15.41
CA GLY A 49 -4.67 18.20 -15.81
C GLY A 49 -5.56 18.59 -14.63
N LEU A 50 -6.61 19.33 -14.95
CA LEU A 50 -7.67 19.70 -14.01
C LEU A 50 -8.61 18.50 -13.77
N PRO A 51 -9.13 18.35 -12.54
CA PRO A 51 -10.13 17.33 -12.27
C PRO A 51 -11.47 17.71 -12.89
N GLU A 52 -12.32 16.73 -13.19
CA GLU A 52 -13.69 16.97 -13.66
C GLU A 52 -14.54 17.70 -12.60
N SER A 53 -14.36 17.34 -11.33
CA SER A 53 -15.02 17.98 -10.20
C SER A 53 -14.10 18.15 -9.00
N VAL A 54 -14.37 19.20 -8.22
CA VAL A 54 -13.71 19.54 -6.97
C VAL A 54 -14.77 19.52 -5.87
N GLU A 55 -14.72 18.49 -5.03
CA GLU A 55 -15.53 18.39 -3.82
C GLU A 55 -14.79 19.06 -2.66
N VAL A 56 -15.42 19.96 -1.90
CA VAL A 56 -14.80 20.58 -0.71
C VAL A 56 -15.43 20.02 0.57
N VAL A 57 -14.61 19.32 1.36
CA VAL A 57 -15.01 18.59 2.56
C VAL A 57 -14.94 19.46 3.82
N GLN A 58 -13.87 20.26 3.97
CA GLN A 58 -13.76 21.29 5.00
C GLN A 58 -13.08 22.54 4.42
N GLY A 59 -13.41 23.71 4.98
CA GLY A 59 -12.88 25.01 4.57
C GLY A 59 -13.87 25.92 3.86
N SER A 60 -15.14 25.97 4.31
CA SER A 60 -16.17 26.89 3.78
C SER A 60 -15.72 28.36 3.72
N GLU A 61 -14.78 28.74 4.57
CA GLU A 61 -14.18 30.07 4.66
C GLU A 61 -13.45 30.57 3.39
N PHE A 62 -12.98 29.68 2.51
CA PHE A 62 -12.39 30.08 1.22
C PHE A 62 -13.28 29.75 0.02
N VAL A 63 -14.35 28.98 0.20
CA VAL A 63 -15.30 28.60 -0.85
C VAL A 63 -16.32 29.72 -1.04
N ASN A 64 -15.88 30.80 -1.68
CA ASN A 64 -16.72 31.94 -2.04
C ASN A 64 -17.04 31.96 -3.54
N MET A 65 -17.90 32.90 -4.00
CA MET A 65 -18.26 32.99 -5.42
C MET A 65 -17.05 33.12 -6.34
N HIS A 66 -15.98 33.79 -5.89
CA HIS A 66 -14.75 33.94 -6.66
C HIS A 66 -14.03 32.59 -6.84
N PHE A 67 -13.97 31.77 -5.78
CA PHE A 67 -13.45 30.40 -5.87
C PHE A 67 -14.26 29.54 -6.86
N CYS A 68 -15.58 29.48 -6.70
CA CYS A 68 -16.44 28.69 -7.56
C CYS A 68 -16.37 29.16 -9.02
N SER A 69 -16.43 30.47 -9.27
CA SER A 69 -16.33 31.04 -10.61
C SER A 69 -15.01 30.67 -11.28
N MET A 70 -13.87 30.80 -10.58
CA MET A 70 -12.57 30.48 -11.16
C MET A 70 -12.43 29.00 -11.50
N ILE A 71 -12.83 28.10 -10.58
CA ILE A 71 -12.74 26.65 -10.81
C ILE A 71 -13.65 26.23 -11.97
N ASN A 72 -14.87 26.77 -12.04
CA ASN A 72 -15.81 26.53 -13.14
C ASN A 72 -15.30 27.06 -14.49
N THR A 73 -14.72 28.27 -14.53
CA THR A 73 -14.12 28.82 -15.77
C THR A 73 -12.95 27.96 -16.27
N MET A 74 -12.25 27.26 -15.37
CA MET A 74 -11.19 26.33 -15.73
C MET A 74 -11.72 24.97 -16.25
N GLY A 75 -13.03 24.74 -16.24
CA GLY A 75 -13.66 23.51 -16.74
C GLY A 75 -13.83 22.42 -15.67
N SER A 76 -13.68 22.75 -14.38
CA SER A 76 -13.93 21.87 -13.25
C SER A 76 -15.18 22.30 -12.50
N HIS A 77 -16.07 21.38 -12.13
CA HIS A 77 -17.27 21.71 -11.34
C HIS A 77 -16.98 21.69 -9.83
N VAL A 78 -17.48 22.66 -9.06
CA VAL A 78 -17.37 22.63 -7.58
C VAL A 78 -18.64 22.02 -6.96
N ASP A 79 -18.49 20.90 -6.26
CA ASP A 79 -19.58 20.30 -5.48
C ASP A 79 -19.47 20.74 -4.00
N CYS A 80 -20.46 21.52 -3.56
CA CYS A 80 -20.58 22.05 -2.21
C CYS A 80 -21.68 21.36 -1.39
N GLU A 81 -22.48 20.46 -1.99
CA GLU A 81 -23.74 19.96 -1.40
C GLU A 81 -23.57 18.64 -0.62
N SER A 82 -22.44 17.96 -0.74
CA SER A 82 -22.27 16.58 -0.23
C SER A 82 -22.04 16.43 1.28
N ASN A 83 -21.96 17.51 2.07
CA ASN A 83 -21.60 17.49 3.50
C ASN A 83 -22.70 18.03 4.43
N VAL A 84 -23.96 17.63 4.21
CA VAL A 84 -25.09 17.96 5.09
C VAL A 84 -25.88 16.68 5.41
N ALA A 85 -26.06 16.36 6.70
CA ALA A 85 -27.09 15.43 7.14
C ALA A 85 -28.33 16.22 7.60
N MET A 86 -29.47 15.84 7.05
CA MET A 86 -30.78 16.27 7.56
C MET A 86 -31.13 15.50 8.83
N VAL A 87 -31.32 16.22 9.94
CA VAL A 87 -31.94 15.69 11.14
C VAL A 87 -33.38 16.19 11.19
N LYS A 88 -34.35 15.27 11.16
CA LYS A 88 -35.76 15.59 11.39
C LYS A 88 -36.10 15.40 12.86
N ASP A 89 -36.59 16.45 13.50
CA ASP A 89 -37.22 16.38 14.82
C ASP A 89 -38.73 16.67 14.74
N LYS A 90 -39.42 16.71 15.89
CA LYS A 90 -40.87 16.97 15.96
C LYS A 90 -41.25 18.41 15.61
N SER A 91 -40.29 19.33 15.51
CA SER A 91 -40.43 20.76 15.20
C SER A 91 -40.01 21.13 13.77
N GLY A 92 -39.31 20.26 13.04
CA GLY A 92 -38.94 20.48 11.64
C GLY A 92 -37.70 19.70 11.19
N SER A 93 -37.26 19.95 9.95
CA SER A 93 -36.00 19.41 9.42
C SER A 93 -34.91 20.48 9.58
N GLN A 94 -33.78 20.12 10.19
CA GLN A 94 -32.59 20.97 10.28
C GLN A 94 -31.38 20.29 9.64
N ASP A 95 -30.55 21.11 9.01
CA ASP A 95 -29.38 20.70 8.25
C ASP A 95 -28.11 20.84 9.10
N PHE A 96 -27.38 19.74 9.27
CA PHE A 96 -26.13 19.71 10.04
C PHE A 96 -24.98 19.25 9.15
N SER A 97 -23.81 19.88 9.24
CA SER A 97 -22.62 19.39 8.52
C SER A 97 -22.04 18.15 9.20
N VAL A 98 -21.91 17.03 8.48
CA VAL A 98 -21.51 15.74 9.08
C VAL A 98 -20.16 15.26 8.54
N ALA A 99 -19.20 15.16 9.44
CA ALA A 99 -17.92 14.50 9.18
C ALA A 99 -18.09 12.98 9.02
N VAL A 100 -17.84 12.50 7.80
CA VAL A 100 -17.39 11.17 7.37
C VAL A 100 -18.19 9.94 7.84
N VAL A 101 -19.12 9.48 6.98
CA VAL A 101 -19.48 8.06 6.85
C VAL A 101 -18.92 7.55 5.52
N ARG A 102 -17.96 6.61 5.57
CA ARG A 102 -17.40 5.97 4.36
C ARG A 102 -18.47 5.10 3.69
N ARG A 103 -18.69 5.29 2.38
CA ARG A 103 -19.52 4.38 1.57
C ARG A 103 -18.83 3.03 1.35
N TYR A 104 -19.66 2.00 1.31
CA TYR A 104 -19.34 0.60 1.01
C TYR A 104 -18.55 0.49 -0.31
N ARG A 105 -17.48 -0.33 -0.34
CA ARG A 105 -16.67 -0.55 -1.56
C ARG A 105 -17.48 -1.35 -2.58
N GLU A 106 -17.62 -0.84 -3.79
CA GLU A 106 -18.11 -1.62 -4.93
C GLU A 106 -17.06 -2.68 -5.34
N ALA A 107 -17.54 -3.83 -5.80
CA ALA A 107 -16.70 -4.93 -6.24
C ALA A 107 -15.96 -4.56 -7.54
N ALA A 108 -14.64 -4.76 -7.57
CA ALA A 108 -13.85 -4.57 -8.79
C ALA A 108 -14.36 -5.48 -9.92
N THR A 109 -14.58 -4.89 -11.10
CA THR A 109 -14.97 -5.57 -12.34
C THR A 109 -13.86 -6.53 -12.79
N GLU A 110 -14.23 -7.61 -13.48
CA GLU A 110 -13.31 -8.68 -13.91
C GLU A 110 -12.14 -8.21 -14.78
N ALA A 111 -12.28 -7.07 -15.47
CA ALA A 111 -11.29 -6.53 -16.40
C ALA A 111 -10.00 -6.03 -15.72
N ASP A 112 -10.05 -5.65 -14.44
CA ASP A 112 -8.90 -5.10 -13.69
C ASP A 112 -8.12 -6.16 -12.90
N ARG A 113 -8.56 -7.43 -12.94
CA ARG A 113 -7.86 -8.51 -12.23
C ARG A 113 -6.75 -9.07 -13.12
N PRO A 114 -5.48 -9.08 -12.67
CA PRO A 114 -4.44 -9.83 -13.39
C PRO A 114 -4.89 -11.29 -13.50
N LYS A 115 -4.92 -11.84 -14.73
CA LYS A 115 -5.24 -13.24 -15.02
C LYS A 115 -4.29 -14.17 -14.27
N THR A 116 -4.59 -14.40 -13.01
CA THR A 116 -3.96 -15.39 -12.15
C THR A 116 -4.95 -16.53 -12.15
N VAL A 117 -4.65 -17.60 -12.89
CA VAL A 117 -5.44 -18.83 -12.84
C VAL A 117 -5.17 -19.45 -11.48
N TYR A 118 -6.12 -19.28 -10.56
CA TYR A 118 -6.14 -20.06 -9.33
C TYR A 118 -6.58 -21.47 -9.73
N VAL A 119 -5.66 -22.43 -9.66
CA VAL A 119 -5.99 -23.83 -9.86
C VAL A 119 -6.78 -24.28 -8.64
N THR A 120 -8.10 -24.17 -8.69
CA THR A 120 -9.03 -24.66 -7.65
C THR A 120 -9.28 -26.15 -7.76
N GLU A 121 -9.06 -26.73 -8.94
CA GLU A 121 -9.13 -28.16 -9.18
C GLU A 121 -7.80 -28.60 -9.79
N ILE A 122 -7.08 -29.45 -9.08
CA ILE A 122 -5.83 -30.04 -9.55
C ILE A 122 -6.21 -31.10 -10.58
N ASP A 123 -6.53 -30.68 -11.80
CA ASP A 123 -6.50 -31.57 -12.96
C ASP A 123 -5.03 -31.79 -13.33
N GLY A 124 -4.43 -32.81 -12.72
CA GLY A 124 -3.05 -33.21 -12.95
C GLY A 124 -2.44 -34.03 -11.81
N ASP A 125 -1.35 -34.72 -12.14
CA ASP A 125 -0.52 -35.57 -11.26
C ASP A 125 -0.35 -35.00 -9.84
N ALA A 126 -1.14 -35.50 -8.88
CA ALA A 126 -1.15 -35.02 -7.50
C ALA A 126 0.25 -35.06 -6.85
N ASP A 127 1.08 -36.02 -7.26
CA ASP A 127 2.43 -36.22 -6.72
C ASP A 127 3.36 -35.08 -7.09
N LYS A 128 3.18 -34.45 -8.27
CA LYS A 128 4.00 -33.29 -8.66
C LYS A 128 3.77 -32.10 -7.71
N TRP A 129 2.54 -31.89 -7.27
CA TRP A 129 2.20 -30.80 -6.36
C TRP A 129 2.59 -31.10 -4.91
N VAL A 130 2.46 -32.35 -4.47
CA VAL A 130 2.99 -32.77 -3.16
C VAL A 130 4.49 -32.50 -3.09
N ARG A 131 5.27 -32.89 -4.11
CA ARG A 131 6.71 -32.59 -4.18
C ARG A 131 7.01 -31.09 -4.13
N ALA A 132 6.24 -30.26 -4.86
CA ALA A 132 6.40 -28.81 -4.84
C ALA A 132 6.12 -28.19 -3.46
N LYS A 133 5.05 -28.64 -2.78
CA LYS A 133 4.71 -28.22 -1.42
C LYS A 133 5.80 -28.62 -0.42
N CYS A 134 6.23 -29.89 -0.42
CA CYS A 134 7.30 -30.36 0.46
C CYS A 134 8.60 -29.59 0.24
N GLY A 135 8.99 -29.37 -1.02
CA GLY A 135 10.16 -28.55 -1.37
C GLY A 135 10.07 -27.12 -0.80
N LYS A 136 8.89 -26.49 -0.91
CA LYS A 136 8.65 -25.16 -0.33
C LYS A 136 8.74 -25.17 1.19
N LEU A 137 8.09 -26.13 1.86
CA LEU A 137 8.10 -26.26 3.32
C LEU A 137 9.52 -26.46 3.85
N ASN A 138 10.29 -27.37 3.26
CA ASN A 138 11.69 -27.60 3.59
C ASN A 138 12.53 -26.32 3.42
N GLY A 139 12.26 -25.54 2.38
CA GLY A 139 12.89 -24.24 2.17
C GLY A 139 12.51 -23.21 3.25
N LEU A 140 11.28 -23.22 3.77
CA LEU A 140 10.87 -22.33 4.85
C LEU A 140 11.46 -22.77 6.20
N GLN A 141 11.50 -24.08 6.47
CA GLN A 141 12.09 -24.63 7.69
C GLN A 141 13.61 -24.39 7.76
N ARG A 142 14.35 -24.61 6.68
CA ARG A 142 15.79 -24.28 6.61
C ARG A 142 16.08 -22.80 6.85
N ARG A 143 15.13 -21.93 6.53
CA ARG A 143 15.22 -20.49 6.81
C ARG A 143 14.81 -20.12 8.24
N GLY A 144 14.48 -21.09 9.09
CA GLY A 144 14.00 -20.86 10.45
C GLY A 144 12.66 -20.13 10.48
N LEU A 145 11.77 -20.39 9.49
CA LEU A 145 10.45 -19.74 9.47
C LEU A 145 9.56 -20.20 10.62
N PHE A 146 9.67 -21.48 10.95
CA PHE A 146 8.83 -22.16 11.92
C PHE A 146 9.67 -22.78 13.02
N GLU A 147 9.11 -22.78 14.22
CA GLU A 147 9.56 -23.58 15.34
C GLU A 147 8.45 -24.54 15.75
N ILE A 148 8.80 -25.80 15.99
CA ILE A 148 7.84 -26.84 16.36
C ILE A 148 7.55 -26.69 17.85
N MET A 149 6.27 -26.53 18.19
CA MET A 149 5.80 -26.40 19.57
C MET A 149 4.83 -27.53 19.90
N SER A 150 5.07 -28.20 21.03
CA SER A 150 4.16 -29.19 21.60
C SER A 150 2.96 -28.52 22.29
N ASP A 151 3.19 -27.46 23.07
CA ASP A 151 2.15 -26.74 23.79
C ASP A 151 2.13 -25.24 23.46
N PRO A 152 1.04 -24.71 22.88
CA PRO A 152 0.89 -23.27 22.71
C PRO A 152 0.59 -22.61 24.06
N LYS A 153 1.02 -21.35 24.24
CA LYS A 153 0.64 -20.57 25.41
C LYS A 153 -0.88 -20.41 25.49
N SER A 154 -1.43 -20.35 26.70
CA SER A 154 -2.85 -20.05 26.89
C SER A 154 -3.21 -18.72 26.21
N GLY A 155 -4.32 -18.71 25.47
CA GLY A 155 -4.78 -17.54 24.70
C GLY A 155 -4.06 -17.31 23.35
N ALA A 156 -3.14 -18.19 22.97
CA ALA A 156 -2.38 -18.10 21.72
C ALA A 156 -3.24 -17.92 20.48
N ILE A 157 -2.71 -17.15 19.52
CA ILE A 157 -3.32 -16.97 18.21
C ILE A 157 -2.92 -18.16 17.35
N VAL A 158 -3.89 -19.01 17.01
CA VAL A 158 -3.69 -20.17 16.13
C VAL A 158 -4.39 -19.90 14.81
N LEU A 159 -3.65 -19.89 13.70
CA LEU A 159 -4.16 -19.63 12.36
C LEU A 159 -4.01 -20.86 11.47
N ARG A 160 -4.90 -20.97 10.49
CA ARG A 160 -4.78 -21.93 9.39
C ARG A 160 -3.95 -21.34 8.25
N SER A 161 -3.49 -22.20 7.36
CA SER A 161 -2.86 -21.82 6.11
C SER A 161 -3.66 -22.31 4.90
N LEU A 162 -3.22 -21.90 3.72
CA LEU A 162 -3.71 -22.34 2.43
C LEU A 162 -2.53 -22.37 1.45
N TRP A 163 -2.55 -23.33 0.54
CA TRP A 163 -1.64 -23.38 -0.59
C TRP A 163 -2.22 -22.65 -1.80
N THR A 164 -1.42 -21.78 -2.42
CA THR A 164 -1.65 -21.36 -3.81
C THR A 164 -0.63 -22.01 -4.72
N LEU A 165 -1.14 -22.63 -5.77
CA LEU A 165 -0.39 -23.43 -6.72
C LEU A 165 -0.43 -22.74 -8.08
N THR A 166 0.71 -22.60 -8.73
CA THR A 166 0.79 -21.95 -10.04
C THR A 166 1.83 -22.65 -10.89
N GLU A 167 1.49 -22.94 -12.15
CA GLU A 167 2.42 -23.48 -13.13
C GLU A 167 2.78 -22.37 -14.12
N LYS A 168 4.08 -22.05 -14.26
CA LYS A 168 4.58 -21.06 -15.21
C LYS A 168 5.73 -21.64 -16.01
N LYS A 169 5.56 -21.74 -17.33
CA LYS A 169 6.61 -22.22 -18.25
C LYS A 169 7.23 -23.57 -17.81
N GLY A 170 6.40 -24.51 -17.35
CA GLY A 170 6.84 -25.82 -16.84
C GLY A 170 7.44 -25.81 -15.43
N CYS A 171 7.56 -24.64 -14.79
CA CYS A 171 7.96 -24.55 -13.39
C CYS A 171 6.72 -24.54 -12.47
N LEU A 172 6.71 -25.47 -11.51
CA LEU A 172 5.70 -25.56 -10.46
C LEU A 172 6.06 -24.62 -9.31
N GLU A 173 5.17 -23.71 -8.97
CA GLU A 173 5.32 -22.80 -7.85
C GLU A 173 4.24 -23.07 -6.80
N ALA A 174 4.66 -23.48 -5.61
CA ALA A 174 3.79 -23.62 -4.44
C ALA A 174 4.08 -22.48 -3.44
N ARG A 175 3.03 -21.77 -3.02
CA ARG A 175 3.10 -20.69 -2.04
C ARG A 175 2.18 -20.99 -0.86
N LEU A 176 2.76 -20.98 0.34
CA LEU A 176 2.01 -21.09 1.58
C LEU A 176 1.54 -19.70 2.01
N ILE A 177 0.24 -19.54 2.23
CA ILE A 177 -0.40 -18.30 2.68
C ILE A 177 -1.04 -18.56 4.04
N ILE A 178 -0.80 -17.68 5.01
CA ILE A 178 -1.50 -17.73 6.30
C ILE A 178 -2.85 -17.04 6.18
N LEU A 179 -3.90 -17.64 6.74
CA LEU A 179 -5.24 -17.07 6.75
C LEU A 179 -5.38 -15.96 7.81
N GLY A 180 -4.56 -14.91 7.71
CA GLY A 180 -4.54 -13.80 8.67
C GLY A 180 -5.82 -12.96 8.68
N HIS A 181 -6.76 -13.17 7.75
CA HIS A 181 -8.09 -12.55 7.86
C HIS A 181 -8.92 -13.09 9.04
N LEU A 182 -8.60 -14.31 9.50
CA LEU A 182 -9.17 -14.99 10.68
C LEU A 182 -8.50 -14.57 11.99
N ASP A 183 -7.46 -13.75 11.92
CA ASP A 183 -6.75 -13.26 13.09
C ASP A 183 -7.61 -12.27 13.89
N LYS A 184 -7.99 -12.68 15.10
CA LYS A 184 -8.79 -11.88 16.03
C LYS A 184 -8.12 -10.55 16.40
N ASP A 185 -6.78 -10.52 16.40
CA ASP A 185 -6.00 -9.35 16.81
C ASP A 185 -5.56 -8.49 15.62
N LYS A 186 -6.05 -8.79 14.40
CA LYS A 186 -5.69 -8.02 13.19
C LYS A 186 -6.05 -6.53 13.31
N LYS A 187 -7.11 -6.19 14.07
CA LYS A 187 -7.54 -4.80 14.28
C LYS A 187 -6.52 -4.00 15.09
N SER A 188 -5.78 -4.68 15.96
CA SER A 188 -4.71 -4.11 16.78
C SER A 188 -3.37 -4.10 16.04
N SER A 189 -3.33 -4.65 14.83
CA SER A 189 -2.12 -4.69 14.00
C SER A 189 -2.14 -3.53 13.00
N VAL A 190 -0.99 -2.89 12.81
CA VAL A 190 -0.80 -1.93 11.72
C VAL A 190 -0.83 -2.73 10.42
N SER A 191 -1.93 -2.65 9.66
CA SER A 191 -2.10 -3.41 8.42
C SER A 191 -1.49 -2.71 7.20
N GLU A 192 -1.16 -1.43 7.34
CA GLU A 192 -0.72 -0.59 6.23
C GLU A 192 0.77 -0.27 6.37
N ALA A 193 1.59 -0.90 5.54
CA ALA A 193 2.86 -0.29 5.17
C ALA A 193 2.57 1.06 4.48
N PRO A 194 3.43 2.09 4.62
CA PRO A 194 3.25 3.35 3.90
C PRO A 194 3.17 3.05 2.41
N LYS A 195 2.00 3.14 1.78
CA LYS A 195 1.82 2.82 0.35
C LYS A 195 1.87 4.12 -0.43
N LEU A 196 2.99 4.38 -1.08
CA LEU A 196 2.93 5.21 -2.29
C LEU A 196 2.18 4.43 -3.36
N ARG A 197 1.29 5.11 -4.08
CA ARG A 197 0.58 4.46 -5.17
C ARG A 197 1.61 4.01 -6.19
N ARG A 198 1.55 2.72 -6.52
CA ARG A 198 2.38 2.04 -7.53
C ARG A 198 2.69 2.92 -8.74
N ASN A 199 1.68 3.64 -9.21
CA ASN A 199 1.77 4.52 -10.37
C ASN A 199 2.63 5.76 -10.15
N LEU A 200 2.65 6.35 -8.94
CA LEU A 200 3.48 7.51 -8.66
C LEU A 200 4.96 7.12 -8.62
N THR A 201 5.33 6.14 -7.80
CA THR A 201 6.73 5.68 -7.71
C THR A 201 7.26 5.32 -9.09
N ARG A 202 6.47 4.58 -9.88
CA ARG A 202 6.82 4.22 -11.26
C ARG A 202 6.98 5.42 -12.17
N LYS A 203 6.02 6.36 -12.16
CA LYS A 203 6.07 7.56 -13.00
C LYS A 203 7.26 8.45 -12.64
N THR A 204 7.53 8.65 -11.36
CA THR A 204 8.66 9.46 -10.88
C THR A 204 9.99 8.84 -11.33
N VAL A 205 10.20 7.54 -11.09
CA VAL A 205 11.44 6.86 -11.49
C VAL A 205 11.59 6.83 -13.02
N ALA A 206 10.51 6.56 -13.76
CA ALA A 206 10.53 6.58 -15.21
C ALA A 206 10.79 7.96 -15.80
N LYS A 207 10.17 9.01 -15.25
CA LYS A 207 10.37 10.39 -15.71
C LYS A 207 11.79 10.85 -15.44
N TYR A 208 12.33 10.57 -14.25
CA TYR A 208 13.72 10.89 -13.91
C TYR A 208 14.69 10.18 -14.87
N ALA A 209 14.44 8.90 -15.16
CA ALA A 209 15.26 8.14 -16.09
C ALA A 209 15.26 8.76 -17.49
N ALA A 210 14.08 9.11 -18.01
CA ALA A 210 13.94 9.74 -19.32
C ALA A 210 14.63 11.12 -19.39
N THR A 211 14.50 11.93 -18.33
CA THR A 211 15.12 13.25 -18.27
C THR A 211 16.65 13.20 -18.22
N ASN A 212 17.22 12.19 -17.56
CA ASN A 212 18.67 12.06 -17.38
C ASN A 212 19.33 11.05 -18.33
N GLY A 213 18.58 10.45 -19.26
CA GLY A 213 19.10 9.42 -20.16
C GLY A 213 19.51 8.13 -19.45
N HIS A 214 18.96 7.86 -18.26
CA HIS A 214 19.27 6.67 -17.48
C HIS A 214 18.43 5.47 -17.93
N LYS A 215 18.96 4.27 -17.72
CA LYS A 215 18.23 3.02 -17.96
C LYS A 215 17.33 2.71 -16.76
N LEU A 216 16.13 2.20 -17.04
CA LEU A 216 15.23 1.66 -16.02
C LEU A 216 15.49 0.18 -15.82
N GLU A 217 15.57 -0.24 -14.56
CA GLU A 217 15.67 -1.64 -14.20
C GLU A 217 14.68 -1.98 -13.06
N VAL A 218 14.10 -3.18 -13.12
CA VAL A 218 13.15 -3.69 -12.12
C VAL A 218 13.75 -4.94 -11.50
N GLY A 219 13.86 -4.95 -10.18
CA GLY A 219 14.22 -6.15 -9.42
C GLY A 219 12.97 -6.92 -9.01
N ASP A 220 13.08 -8.25 -8.97
CA ASP A 220 12.07 -9.14 -8.39
C ASP A 220 12.55 -9.61 -7.01
N GLY A 221 11.86 -9.15 -5.97
CA GLY A 221 12.18 -9.51 -4.59
C GLY A 221 11.80 -10.96 -4.27
N CYS A 222 12.67 -11.91 -4.59
CA CYS A 222 12.47 -13.32 -4.27
C CYS A 222 12.22 -13.53 -2.76
N SER A 223 11.08 -14.13 -2.41
CA SER A 223 10.72 -14.46 -1.02
C SER A 223 10.72 -13.28 -0.02
N ALA A 224 10.31 -12.09 -0.49
CA ALA A 224 10.29 -10.83 0.26
C ALA A 224 9.87 -10.93 1.74
N PHE A 225 8.79 -11.65 2.06
CA PHE A 225 8.27 -11.71 3.44
C PHE A 225 9.13 -12.54 4.42
N SER A 226 9.97 -13.45 3.91
CA SER A 226 10.83 -14.30 4.74
C SER A 226 12.17 -13.63 5.10
N GLN A 227 12.49 -12.50 4.47
CA GLN A 227 13.67 -11.68 4.70
C GLN A 227 13.28 -10.54 5.64
N TYR A 228 13.60 -10.67 6.93
CA TYR A 228 13.27 -9.65 7.93
C TYR A 228 14.38 -9.60 8.99
N LEU A 229 14.63 -8.39 9.49
CA LEU A 229 15.65 -8.11 10.50
C LEU A 229 15.09 -8.04 11.94
N TRP A 230 13.76 -8.09 12.09
CA TRP A 230 13.08 -7.66 13.31
C TRP A 230 12.32 -8.79 13.99
N LYS A 231 12.56 -9.03 15.28
CA LYS A 231 11.73 -9.96 16.06
C LYS A 231 10.27 -9.49 16.03
N ARG A 232 9.32 -10.41 15.81
CA ARG A 232 7.90 -10.04 15.83
C ARG A 232 7.45 -9.66 17.24
N GLY A 233 6.54 -8.69 17.31
CA GLY A 233 5.91 -8.25 18.56
C GLY A 233 4.88 -9.21 19.16
N ARG A 234 4.54 -10.32 18.50
CA ARG A 234 3.58 -11.31 18.99
C ARG A 234 3.85 -12.73 18.50
N ASP A 235 3.39 -13.70 19.27
CA ASP A 235 3.43 -15.14 18.94
C ASP A 235 2.18 -15.50 18.11
N ILE A 236 2.38 -16.23 17.01
CA ILE A 236 1.33 -16.71 16.10
C ILE A 236 1.70 -18.14 15.77
N TYR A 237 0.77 -19.05 16.00
CA TYR A 237 0.92 -20.46 15.74
C TYR A 237 0.15 -20.80 14.48
N VAL A 238 0.68 -21.73 13.70
CA VAL A 238 0.07 -22.21 12.46
C VAL A 238 -0.26 -23.69 12.63
N LEU A 239 -1.48 -24.06 12.28
CA LEU A 239 -1.90 -25.45 12.24
C LEU A 239 -1.18 -26.17 11.10
N PRO A 240 -0.65 -27.39 11.34
CA PRO A 240 0.01 -28.11 10.29
C PRO A 240 -0.96 -28.57 9.19
N GLU A 241 -0.71 -28.19 7.93
CA GLU A 241 -1.15 -28.88 6.72
C GLU A 241 -0.68 -30.35 6.67
N ALA A 242 -1.36 -31.15 5.84
CA ALA A 242 -1.10 -32.57 5.68
C ALA A 242 0.32 -32.90 5.19
N GLU A 243 0.98 -31.97 4.47
CA GLU A 243 2.34 -32.19 3.96
C GLU A 243 3.45 -31.87 4.98
N TRP A 244 3.12 -31.46 6.22
CA TRP A 244 4.11 -31.31 7.27
C TRP A 244 4.32 -32.62 8.05
N ASP A 245 5.60 -32.93 8.30
CA ASP A 245 5.96 -34.04 9.17
C ASP A 245 5.66 -33.72 10.65
N GLY A 246 4.91 -34.60 11.31
CA GLY A 246 4.70 -34.60 12.76
C GLY A 246 3.54 -33.76 13.28
N LEU A 247 3.00 -34.19 14.42
CA LEU A 247 1.89 -33.56 15.12
C LEU A 247 2.44 -32.44 16.02
N GLY A 248 2.33 -31.18 15.59
CA GLY A 248 2.73 -30.05 16.44
C GLY A 248 2.46 -28.71 15.79
N LEU A 249 1.96 -27.77 16.58
CA LEU A 249 1.75 -26.40 16.13
C LEU A 249 3.08 -25.77 15.72
N ARG A 250 3.04 -24.94 14.68
CA ARG A 250 4.22 -24.25 14.17
C ARG A 250 4.21 -22.81 14.64
N LEU A 251 5.07 -22.45 15.59
CA LEU A 251 5.28 -21.06 15.96
C LEU A 251 6.00 -20.34 14.83
N LEU A 252 5.32 -19.34 14.27
CA LEU A 252 5.83 -18.56 13.15
C LEU A 252 6.81 -17.50 13.67
N ARG A 253 8.10 -17.68 13.40
CA ARG A 253 9.17 -16.77 13.84
C ARG A 253 9.36 -15.56 12.92
N LYS A 254 8.92 -15.71 11.66
CA LYS A 254 9.15 -14.77 10.55
C LYS A 254 7.82 -14.37 9.93
N PRO A 255 7.63 -13.13 9.44
CA PRO A 255 6.42 -12.78 8.69
C PRO A 255 6.20 -13.69 7.48
N LEU A 256 4.94 -13.94 7.12
CA LEU A 256 4.57 -14.71 5.94
C LEU A 256 3.37 -14.06 5.23
N CYS A 257 3.21 -14.34 3.94
CA CYS A 257 2.09 -13.82 3.17
C CYS A 257 0.75 -14.13 3.85
N GLY A 258 -0.16 -13.14 3.84
CA GLY A 258 -1.51 -13.27 4.37
C GLY A 258 -1.71 -12.76 5.81
N LEU A 259 -0.64 -12.48 6.55
CA LEU A 259 -0.75 -11.75 7.83
C LEU A 259 -0.90 -10.23 7.61
N ALA A 260 -1.64 -9.59 8.50
CA ALA A 260 -1.86 -8.14 8.47
C ALA A 260 -0.57 -7.33 8.67
N ASP A 261 0.34 -7.82 9.52
CA ASP A 261 1.58 -7.14 9.89
C ASP A 261 2.76 -7.41 8.93
N SER A 262 2.65 -8.37 8.02
CA SER A 262 3.74 -8.76 7.11
C SER A 262 4.23 -7.65 6.19
N ALA A 263 3.32 -6.83 5.66
CA ALA A 263 3.70 -5.71 4.79
C ALA A 263 4.51 -4.63 5.52
N PRO A 264 4.11 -4.15 6.72
CA PRO A 264 4.94 -3.26 7.53
C PRO A 264 6.33 -3.83 7.85
N TYR A 265 6.44 -5.09 8.27
CA TYR A 265 7.75 -5.71 8.56
C TYR A 265 8.67 -5.73 7.33
N ARG A 266 8.10 -6.07 6.16
CA ARG A 266 8.84 -6.03 4.90
C ARG A 266 9.30 -4.62 4.58
N SER A 267 8.38 -3.65 4.65
CA SER A 267 8.70 -2.23 4.41
C SER A 267 9.85 -1.78 5.31
N LYS A 268 9.76 -2.01 6.62
CA LYS A 268 10.82 -1.62 7.57
C LYS A 268 12.16 -2.27 7.26
N THR A 269 12.15 -3.55 6.89
CA THR A 269 13.37 -4.28 6.51
C THR A 269 14.01 -3.70 5.26
N THR A 270 13.21 -3.41 4.22
CA THR A 270 13.70 -2.80 2.99
C THR A 270 14.26 -1.40 3.25
N LEU A 271 13.55 -0.57 4.03
CA LEU A 271 14.01 0.78 4.38
C LEU A 271 15.35 0.73 5.12
N GLN A 272 15.50 -0.17 6.11
CA GLN A 272 16.77 -0.34 6.81
C GLN A 272 17.90 -0.74 5.86
N ALA A 273 17.67 -1.73 5.00
CA ALA A 273 18.69 -2.19 4.06
C ALA A 273 19.14 -1.08 3.09
N LEU A 274 18.22 -0.23 2.62
CA LEU A 274 18.56 0.91 1.76
C LEU A 274 19.33 1.99 2.52
N ASN A 275 18.96 2.25 3.78
CA ASN A 275 19.69 3.18 4.64
C ASN A 275 21.10 2.67 4.96
N ASP A 276 21.26 1.36 5.21
CA ASP A 276 22.57 0.74 5.48
C ASP A 276 23.50 0.81 4.26
N LEU A 277 22.93 0.90 3.05
CA LEU A 277 23.65 1.15 1.81
C LEU A 277 23.97 2.64 1.58
N GLY A 278 23.58 3.52 2.50
CA GLY A 278 23.82 4.97 2.43
C GLY A 278 22.91 5.74 1.47
N LEU A 279 21.77 5.16 1.05
CA LEU A 279 20.84 5.85 0.18
C LEU A 279 20.06 6.91 0.95
N GLU A 280 19.92 8.10 0.36
CA GLU A 280 19.18 9.20 0.97
C GLU A 280 17.69 9.09 0.66
N GLN A 281 16.88 9.00 1.70
CA GLN A 281 15.43 8.97 1.54
C GLN A 281 14.91 10.36 1.12
N SER A 282 14.11 10.40 0.07
CA SER A 282 13.41 11.62 -0.36
C SER A 282 12.22 11.93 0.57
N PHE A 283 11.51 13.04 0.32
CA PHE A 283 10.22 13.36 0.96
C PHE A 283 9.18 12.25 0.78
N CYS A 284 9.36 11.46 -0.27
CA CYS A 284 8.58 10.30 -0.62
C CYS A 284 9.17 9.08 0.09
N THR A 285 8.47 8.50 1.06
CA THR A 285 9.02 7.45 1.97
C THR A 285 9.48 6.15 1.27
N ARG A 286 9.23 6.00 -0.04
CA ARG A 286 9.70 4.87 -0.85
C ARG A 286 10.55 5.28 -2.03
N LEU A 287 11.03 6.52 -2.07
CA LEU A 287 11.94 7.01 -3.09
C LEU A 287 13.26 7.37 -2.44
N PHE A 288 14.35 6.94 -3.05
CA PHE A 288 15.69 7.06 -2.53
C PHE A 288 16.60 7.62 -3.61
N SER A 289 17.48 8.53 -3.23
CA SER A 289 18.55 9.05 -4.06
C SER A 289 19.82 8.23 -3.85
N LEU A 290 20.57 8.02 -4.94
CA LEU A 290 21.91 7.43 -4.92
C LEU A 290 23.01 8.49 -4.81
N GLY A 291 22.63 9.76 -4.61
CA GLY A 291 23.51 10.92 -4.67
C GLY A 291 23.18 11.83 -5.86
N GLU A 292 23.87 12.95 -5.97
CA GLU A 292 23.64 13.93 -7.04
C GLU A 292 23.84 13.28 -8.42
N ASN A 293 22.77 13.25 -9.22
CA ASN A 293 22.73 12.70 -10.59
C ASN A 293 23.12 11.22 -10.76
N ALA A 294 23.37 10.48 -9.68
CA ALA A 294 23.75 9.07 -9.76
C ALA A 294 22.56 8.16 -10.12
N GLY A 295 21.36 8.52 -9.65
CA GLY A 295 20.14 7.75 -9.89
C GLY A 295 19.16 7.78 -8.72
N ILE A 296 18.03 7.09 -8.90
CA ILE A 296 17.01 6.94 -7.86
C ILE A 296 16.46 5.51 -7.80
N VAL A 297 16.08 5.10 -6.59
CA VAL A 297 15.43 3.82 -6.30
C VAL A 297 14.05 4.06 -5.71
N GLY A 298 13.03 3.51 -6.36
CA GLY A 298 11.65 3.49 -5.91
C GLY A 298 11.24 2.09 -5.46
N ILE A 299 10.62 1.96 -4.28
CA ILE A 299 10.13 0.68 -3.78
C ILE A 299 8.64 0.51 -4.08
N ASP A 300 8.30 -0.47 -4.92
CA ASP A 300 6.94 -0.86 -5.26
C ASP A 300 6.53 -2.13 -4.50
N VAL A 301 6.08 -1.94 -3.26
CA VAL A 301 5.68 -3.00 -2.32
C VAL A 301 6.85 -3.93 -1.98
N ASN A 302 7.21 -4.82 -2.90
CA ASN A 302 8.30 -5.78 -2.77
C ASN A 302 9.39 -5.59 -3.84
N ASP A 303 9.07 -4.90 -4.93
CA ASP A 303 9.90 -4.82 -6.13
C ASP A 303 10.61 -3.48 -6.16
N PRO A 304 11.96 -3.44 -6.13
CA PRO A 304 12.69 -2.22 -6.39
C PRO A 304 12.61 -1.89 -7.88
N LEU A 305 12.21 -0.66 -8.18
CA LEU A 305 12.35 -0.04 -9.49
C LEU A 305 13.46 1.00 -9.38
N CYS A 306 14.44 0.96 -10.25
CA CYS A 306 15.56 1.86 -10.16
C CYS A 306 16.00 2.39 -11.52
N CYS A 307 16.69 3.53 -11.48
CA CYS A 307 17.40 4.06 -12.63
C CYS A 307 18.67 4.78 -12.15
N GLY A 308 19.71 4.72 -12.95
CA GLY A 308 21.00 5.33 -12.62
C GLY A 308 21.97 5.29 -13.79
N ASP A 309 23.19 5.71 -13.51
CA ASP A 309 24.30 5.66 -14.46
C ASP A 309 24.62 4.21 -14.90
N LYS A 310 25.55 4.06 -15.84
CA LYS A 310 25.93 2.75 -16.39
C LYS A 310 26.57 1.80 -15.36
N ASN A 311 26.97 2.30 -14.20
CA ASN A 311 27.58 1.51 -13.14
C ASN A 311 26.54 0.93 -12.18
N MET A 312 25.29 1.38 -12.27
CA MET A 312 24.20 0.85 -11.46
C MET A 312 23.91 -0.61 -11.81
N ARG A 313 23.94 -1.48 -10.80
CA ARG A 313 23.43 -2.86 -10.87
C ARG A 313 22.43 -3.08 -9.73
N ILE A 314 21.30 -3.72 -10.04
CA ILE A 314 20.33 -4.15 -9.04
C ILE A 314 20.93 -5.24 -8.15
N LEU A 315 20.77 -5.08 -6.84
CA LEU A 315 21.05 -6.07 -5.79
C LEU A 315 20.08 -7.26 -5.82
#